data_AF-A0A7L4RQJ4-F1
#
_entry.id   AF-A0A7L4RQJ4-F1
#
_cell.length_a   1.000
_cell.length_b   1.000
_cell.length_c   1.000
_cell.angle_alpha   90.00
_cell.angle_beta   90.00
_cell.angle_gamma   90.00
#
_symmetry.space_group_name_H-M   'P 1'
#
loop_
_entity.id
_entity.type
_entity.pdbx_description
1 polymer ?
#
loop_
_entity_poly.entity_id
_entity_poly.type
_entity_poly.pdbx_seq_one_letter_code
_entity_poly.pdbx_strand_id
1 'polypeptide(L)'
;MKKSVCIVCRKEKKGSMIEDDLYLETIRNIKNRLNIARNNTLVVCDECLPKAKEKRRRFERSLMTWTVLATLFFVMLVLISQTLQSIFFGLVAAVLFILFSLISYFPRVEEHGRKKGRSTS
;
A
#
# COMPACT_ATOMS: atom_id res chain seq x y z
N MET A 1 8.09 -23.24 -10.44
CA MET A 1 8.91 -22.22 -9.71
C MET A 1 8.13 -20.93 -9.63
N LYS A 2 7.93 -20.33 -8.45
CA LYS A 2 7.29 -19.02 -8.32
C LYS A 2 8.23 -17.95 -8.88
N LYS A 3 7.76 -17.12 -9.82
CA LYS A 3 8.54 -16.02 -10.39
C LYS A 3 8.59 -14.86 -9.39
N SER A 4 9.79 -14.40 -9.06
CA SER A 4 10.00 -13.21 -8.22
C SER A 4 10.09 -11.95 -9.09
N VAL A 5 9.16 -11.02 -8.92
CA VAL A 5 9.07 -9.80 -9.73
C VAL A 5 9.31 -8.60 -8.85
N CYS A 6 10.20 -7.71 -9.28
CA CYS A 6 10.43 -6.45 -8.58
C CYS A 6 9.21 -5.54 -8.69
N ILE A 7 8.64 -5.08 -7.56
CA ILE A 7 7.46 -4.19 -7.57
C ILE A 7 7.74 -2.83 -8.22
N VAL A 8 8.99 -2.37 -8.20
CA VAL A 8 9.39 -1.04 -8.70
C VAL A 8 9.66 -1.08 -10.21
N CYS A 9 10.47 -2.04 -10.67
CA CYS A 9 10.90 -2.10 -12.08
C CYS A 9 10.17 -3.16 -12.92
N ARG A 10 9.28 -3.97 -12.32
CA ARG A 10 8.53 -5.07 -12.94
C ARG A 10 9.38 -6.13 -13.65
N LYS A 11 10.69 -6.14 -13.41
CA LYS A 11 11.63 -7.16 -13.93
C LYS A 11 11.69 -8.36 -12.99
N GLU A 12 11.91 -9.55 -13.55
CA GLU A 12 12.22 -10.74 -12.78
C GLU A 12 13.63 -10.60 -12.19
N LYS A 13 13.71 -10.38 -10.87
CA LYS A 13 14.97 -10.20 -10.13
C LYS A 13 14.85 -10.88 -8.77
N LYS A 14 15.99 -11.24 -8.17
CA LYS A 14 16.09 -11.59 -6.75
C LYS A 14 16.23 -10.29 -5.95
N GLY A 15 15.70 -10.26 -4.73
CA GLY A 15 15.69 -9.06 -3.90
C GLY A 15 15.08 -9.29 -2.53
N SER A 16 14.98 -8.23 -1.75
CA SER A 16 14.35 -8.26 -0.42
C SER A 16 12.86 -8.55 -0.57
N MET A 17 12.33 -9.43 0.28
CA MET A 17 10.91 -9.75 0.28
C MET A 17 10.11 -8.54 0.77
N ILE A 18 8.93 -8.40 0.18
CA ILE A 18 7.93 -7.45 0.64
C ILE A 18 7.10 -8.17 1.69
N GLU A 19 6.87 -7.52 2.82
CA GLU A 19 6.00 -8.03 3.88
C GLU A 19 4.59 -8.19 3.30
N ASP A 20 4.01 -9.38 3.40
CA ASP A 20 2.64 -9.61 2.97
C ASP A 20 1.70 -8.99 4.01
N ASP A 21 1.42 -7.71 3.85
CA ASP A 21 0.46 -6.97 4.66
C ASP A 21 -0.99 -7.40 4.35
N LEU A 22 -1.91 -7.24 5.31
CA LEU A 22 -3.37 -7.39 5.13
C LEU A 22 -3.89 -6.67 3.87
N TYR A 23 -3.25 -5.55 3.51
CA TYR A 23 -3.54 -4.79 2.28
C TYR A 23 -3.18 -5.54 1.00
N LEU A 24 -1.99 -6.14 0.96
CA LEU A 24 -1.52 -6.94 -0.18
C LEU A 24 -2.40 -8.18 -0.36
N GLU A 25 -2.82 -8.79 0.75
CA GLU A 25 -3.74 -9.92 0.74
C GLU A 25 -5.12 -9.51 0.21
N THR A 26 -5.66 -8.38 0.69
CA THR A 26 -6.95 -7.84 0.22
C THR A 26 -6.92 -7.53 -1.28
N ILE A 27 -5.87 -6.85 -1.75
CA ILE A 27 -5.70 -6.53 -3.18
C ILE A 27 -5.55 -7.80 -4.01
N ARG A 28 -4.79 -8.80 -3.53
CA ARG A 28 -4.69 -10.10 -4.21
C ARG A 28 -6.04 -10.79 -4.25
N ASN A 29 -6.82 -10.74 -3.18
CA ASN A 29 -8.14 -11.36 -3.13
C ASN A 29 -9.13 -10.70 -4.10
N ILE A 30 -9.14 -9.36 -4.16
CA ILE A 30 -9.92 -8.61 -5.16
C ILE A 30 -9.47 -8.96 -6.58
N LYS A 31 -8.16 -8.99 -6.85
CA LYS A 31 -7.62 -9.33 -8.18
C LYS A 31 -7.87 -10.78 -8.56
N ASN A 32 -7.87 -11.70 -7.60
CA ASN A 32 -8.24 -13.11 -7.78
C ASN A 32 -9.72 -13.20 -8.16
N ARG A 33 -10.59 -12.47 -7.47
CA ARG A 33 -12.02 -12.40 -7.81
C ARG A 33 -12.28 -11.81 -9.19
N LEU A 34 -11.47 -10.83 -9.60
CA LEU A 34 -11.54 -10.24 -10.94
C LEU A 34 -10.79 -11.06 -12.01
N ASN A 35 -10.19 -12.21 -11.66
CA ASN A 35 -9.42 -13.08 -12.57
C ASN A 35 -8.20 -12.39 -13.26
N ILE A 36 -7.70 -11.29 -12.69
CA ILE A 36 -6.57 -10.51 -13.23
C ILE A 36 -5.24 -10.92 -12.55
N ALA A 37 -5.28 -11.80 -11.55
CA ALA A 37 -4.13 -12.07 -10.70
C ALA A 37 -3.00 -12.86 -11.39
N ARG A 38 -1.78 -12.35 -11.25
CA ARG A 38 -0.53 -13.10 -11.49
C ARG A 38 0.01 -13.52 -10.12
N ASN A 39 0.04 -14.82 -9.84
CA ASN A 39 0.43 -15.43 -8.56
C ASN A 39 1.97 -15.39 -8.36
N ASN A 40 2.54 -14.18 -8.48
CA ASN A 40 3.97 -13.92 -8.46
C ASN A 40 4.41 -13.42 -7.08
N THR A 41 5.63 -13.77 -6.67
CA THR A 41 6.23 -13.26 -5.44
C THR A 41 6.75 -11.85 -5.70
N LEU A 42 6.30 -10.87 -4.93
CA LEU A 42 6.75 -9.49 -5.06
C LEU A 42 8.01 -9.28 -4.23
N VAL A 43 9.04 -8.72 -4.86
CA VAL A 43 10.33 -8.39 -4.20
C VAL A 43 10.73 -6.96 -4.51
N VAL A 44 11.74 -6.44 -3.81
CA VAL A 44 12.43 -5.20 -4.17
C VAL A 44 13.89 -5.53 -4.43
N CYS A 45 14.36 -5.33 -5.66
CA CYS A 45 15.79 -5.50 -5.97
C CYS A 45 16.63 -4.39 -5.33
N ASP A 46 17.90 -4.67 -5.05
CA ASP A 46 18.78 -3.77 -4.30
C ASP A 46 18.92 -2.38 -4.97
N GLU A 47 18.99 -2.33 -6.30
CA GLU A 47 19.01 -1.08 -7.09
C GLU A 47 17.76 -0.20 -6.87
N CYS A 48 16.62 -0.81 -6.53
CA CYS A 48 15.33 -0.13 -6.37
C CYS A 48 14.95 0.12 -4.91
N LEU A 49 15.72 -0.39 -3.94
CA LEU A 49 15.54 -0.09 -2.51
C LEU A 49 15.47 1.41 -2.21
N PRO A 50 16.36 2.29 -2.71
CA PRO A 50 16.26 3.72 -2.41
C PRO A 50 14.96 4.33 -2.92
N LYS A 51 14.53 3.97 -4.15
CA LYS A 51 13.25 4.42 -4.72
C LYS A 51 12.04 3.88 -3.94
N ALA A 52 12.11 2.64 -3.46
CA ALA A 52 11.07 2.06 -2.63
C ALA A 52 10.92 2.81 -1.29
N LYS A 53 12.04 3.12 -0.62
CA LYS A 53 12.04 3.91 0.62
C LYS A 53 11.50 5.33 0.40
N GLU A 54 11.86 5.97 -0.71
CA GLU A 54 11.35 7.30 -1.06
C GLU A 54 9.84 7.29 -1.31
N LYS A 55 9.34 6.33 -2.11
CA LYS A 55 7.90 6.18 -2.36
C LYS A 55 7.11 5.97 -1.07
N ARG A 56 7.65 5.16 -0.16
CA ARG A 56 7.04 4.94 1.16
C ARG A 56 6.98 6.22 1.99
N ARG A 57 8.08 6.99 2.06
CA ARG A 57 8.07 8.29 2.77
C ARG A 57 7.06 9.26 2.17
N ARG A 58 6.91 9.28 0.84
CA ARG A 58 5.91 10.11 0.16
C ARG A 58 4.49 9.65 0.53
N PHE A 59 4.25 8.35 0.54
CA PHE A 59 2.97 7.78 0.97
C PHE A 59 2.65 8.16 2.43
N GLU A 60 3.58 7.98 3.36
CA GLU A 60 3.39 8.32 4.78
C GLU A 60 3.07 9.81 4.97
N ARG A 61 3.77 10.70 4.26
CA ARG A 61 3.45 12.15 4.25
C ARG A 61 2.06 12.43 3.70
N SER A 62 1.73 11.87 2.55
CA SER A 62 0.41 12.06 1.94
C SER A 62 -0.70 11.52 2.84
N LEU A 63 -0.53 10.34 3.44
CA LEU A 63 -1.45 9.77 4.42
C LEU A 63 -1.68 10.74 5.57
N MET A 64 -0.60 11.24 6.18
CA MET A 64 -0.70 12.19 7.28
C MET A 64 -1.47 13.45 6.87
N THR A 65 -1.16 14.04 5.71
CA THR A 65 -1.87 15.22 5.20
C THR A 65 -3.35 14.93 4.99
N TRP A 66 -3.70 13.81 4.36
CA TRP A 66 -5.09 13.42 4.10
C TRP A 66 -5.85 13.10 5.39
N THR A 67 -5.21 12.45 6.37
CA THR A 67 -5.81 12.16 7.67
C THR A 67 -6.11 13.45 8.43
N VAL A 68 -5.18 14.40 8.45
CA VAL A 68 -5.41 15.72 9.07
C VAL A 68 -6.54 16.46 8.38
N LEU A 69 -6.55 16.50 7.05
CA LEU A 69 -7.59 17.17 6.27
C LEU A 69 -8.97 16.54 6.50
N ALA A 70 -9.05 15.21 6.49
CA ALA A 70 -10.27 14.47 6.75
C ALA A 70 -10.80 14.71 8.17
N THR A 71 -9.91 14.77 9.17
CA THR A 71 -10.27 15.06 10.56
C THR A 71 -10.85 16.48 10.68
N LEU A 72 -10.18 17.48 10.12
CA LEU A 72 -10.67 18.87 10.12
C LEU A 72 -12.01 19.00 9.41
N PHE A 73 -12.14 18.36 8.25
CA PHE A 73 -13.39 18.37 7.48
C PHE A 73 -14.53 17.72 8.25
N PHE A 74 -14.29 16.56 8.88
CA PHE A 74 -15.28 15.87 9.70
C PHE A 74 -15.74 16.72 10.88
N VAL A 75 -14.81 17.33 11.62
CA VAL A 75 -15.15 18.24 12.73
C VAL A 75 -15.98 19.42 12.25
N MET A 76 -15.60 20.04 11.12
CA MET A 76 -16.35 21.16 10.55
C MET A 76 -17.78 20.74 10.14
N LEU A 77 -17.93 19.55 9.54
CA LEU A 77 -19.22 19.03 9.08
C LEU A 77 -20.16 18.75 10.26
N VAL A 78 -19.65 18.17 11.35
CA VAL A 78 -20.40 17.92 12.59
C VAL A 78 -20.83 19.22 13.27
N LEU A 79 -19.98 20.26 13.24
CA LEU A 79 -20.31 21.57 13.82
C LEU A 79 -21.38 22.33 13.02
N ILE A 80 -21.41 22.16 11.69
CA ILE A 80 -22.32 22.90 10.80
C ILE A 80 -23.67 22.22 10.62
N SER A 81 -23.73 20.88 10.65
CA SER A 81 -24.97 20.14 10.37
C SER A 81 -25.12 18.92 11.26
N GLN A 82 -26.23 18.87 11.99
CA GLN A 82 -26.66 17.69 12.76
C GLN A 82 -27.68 16.81 12.01
N THR A 83 -27.86 17.03 10.70
CA THR A 83 -28.83 16.25 9.93
C THR A 83 -28.27 14.88 9.54
N LEU A 84 -29.12 13.85 9.60
CA LEU A 84 -28.78 12.47 9.23
C LEU A 84 -28.22 12.35 7.80
N GLN A 85 -28.68 13.19 6.87
CA GLN A 85 -28.16 13.21 5.50
C GLN A 85 -26.70 13.67 5.44
N SER A 86 -26.32 14.69 6.20
CA SER A 86 -24.94 15.17 6.26
C SER A 86 -23.99 14.13 6.85
N ILE A 87 -24.46 13.38 7.85
CA ILE A 87 -23.69 12.26 8.44
C ILE A 87 -23.49 11.16 7.39
N PHE A 88 -24.52 10.80 6.63
CA PHE A 88 -24.42 9.79 5.57
C PHE A 88 -23.43 10.20 4.46
N PHE A 89 -23.56 11.42 3.94
CA PHE A 89 -22.62 11.92 2.92
C PHE A 89 -21.18 12.05 3.47
N GLY A 90 -21.03 12.45 4.73
CA GLY A 90 -19.73 12.47 5.41
C GLY A 90 -19.10 11.08 5.53
N LEU A 91 -19.89 10.06 5.84
CA LEU A 91 -19.45 8.67 5.89
C LEU A 91 -18.99 8.18 4.50
N VAL A 92 -19.79 8.43 3.46
CA VAL A 92 -19.46 8.06 2.08
C VAL A 92 -18.18 8.77 1.61
N ALA A 93 -18.04 10.05 1.92
CA ALA A 93 -16.83 10.82 1.61
C ALA A 93 -15.60 10.25 2.35
N ALA A 94 -15.72 9.93 3.65
CA ALA A 94 -14.64 9.32 4.42
C ALA A 94 -14.19 7.97 3.84
N VAL A 95 -15.16 7.12 3.45
CA VAL A 95 -14.88 5.84 2.78
C VAL A 95 -14.16 6.08 1.45
N LEU A 96 -14.59 7.06 0.64
CA LEU A 96 -13.91 7.43 -0.60
C LEU A 96 -12.48 7.95 -0.37
N PHE A 97 -12.24 8.76 0.66
CA PHE A 97 -10.90 9.22 1.02
C PHE A 97 -9.98 8.06 1.40
N ILE A 98 -10.49 7.10 2.16
CA ILE A 98 -9.75 5.87 2.50
C ILE A 98 -9.43 5.08 1.22
N LEU A 99 -10.41 4.88 0.34
CA LEU A 99 -10.23 4.25 -0.98
C LEU A 99 -9.20 4.97 -1.87
N PHE A 100 -9.16 6.29 -1.83
CA PHE A 100 -8.17 7.07 -2.58
C PHE A 100 -6.76 6.92 -1.96
N SER A 101 -6.68 6.87 -0.62
CA SER A 101 -5.44 6.59 0.09
C SER A 101 -4.89 5.19 -0.24
N LEU A 102 -5.78 4.20 -0.41
CA LEU A 102 -5.44 2.84 -0.85
C LEU A 102 -4.75 2.79 -2.22
N ILE A 103 -5.06 3.70 -3.16
CA ILE A 103 -4.37 3.77 -4.46
C ILE A 103 -2.89 4.16 -4.28
N SER A 104 -2.57 4.88 -3.21
CA SER A 104 -1.20 5.34 -2.93
C SER A 104 -0.39 4.36 -2.06
N TYR A 105 -0.96 3.22 -1.66
CA TYR A 105 -0.31 2.26 -0.77
C TYR A 105 1.00 1.72 -1.36
N PHE A 106 2.08 1.85 -0.59
CA PHE A 106 3.36 1.23 -0.91
C PHE A 106 3.78 0.29 0.21
N PRO A 107 3.94 -1.03 -0.05
CA PRO A 107 4.08 -2.04 0.99
C PRO A 107 5.44 -1.95 1.70
N ARG A 108 5.49 -2.51 2.92
CA ARG A 108 6.70 -2.56 3.73
C ARG A 108 7.73 -3.51 3.08
N VAL A 109 8.98 -3.08 3.02
CA VAL A 109 10.09 -3.97 2.66
C VAL A 109 10.65 -4.54 3.95
N GLU A 110 10.64 -5.87 4.10
CA GLU A 110 11.30 -6.52 5.22
C GLU A 110 12.81 -6.39 5.04
N GLU A 111 13.48 -5.71 5.97
CA GLU A 111 14.96 -5.72 6.01
C GLU A 111 15.51 -7.07 6.53
N HIS A 112 14.63 -7.99 6.97
CA HIS A 112 15.00 -9.29 7.55
C HIS A 112 15.25 -10.43 6.54
N GLY A 113 15.45 -10.12 5.25
CA GLY A 113 15.87 -11.10 4.24
C GLY A 113 17.39 -11.32 4.14
N ARG A 114 18.22 -10.65 4.94
CA ARG A 114 19.69 -10.82 4.93
C ARG A 114 20.13 -11.98 5.84
N LYS A 115 19.63 -13.20 5.63
CA LYS A 115 20.27 -14.41 6.18
C LYS A 115 20.73 -15.35 5.06
N LYS A 116 22.05 -15.26 4.81
CA LYS A 116 23.00 -16.21 4.18
C LYS A 116 22.80 -16.43 2.67
N GLY A 117 23.70 -16.00 1.78
CA GLY A 117 25.12 -16.34 1.76
C GLY A 117 25.25 -17.80 1.26
N ARG A 118 25.40 -18.02 -0.06
CA ARG A 118 26.69 -18.17 -0.76
C ARG A 118 27.25 -19.60 -0.62
N SER A 119 27.24 -20.31 -1.76
CA SER A 119 28.27 -21.24 -2.25
C SER A 119 29.15 -21.93 -1.20
N THR A 120 28.95 -23.23 -1.04
CA THR A 120 30.08 -24.16 -0.93
C THR A 120 29.95 -25.15 -2.07
N SER A 121 31.06 -25.27 -2.79
CA SER A 121 31.38 -26.22 -3.86
C SER A 121 31.03 -27.67 -3.53
#